data_AF-A0A137P6T1-F1
#
_entry.id   AF-A0A137P6T1-F1
#
_cell.length_a   1.000
_cell.length_b   1.000
_cell.length_c   1.000
_cell.angle_alpha   90.00
_cell.angle_beta   90.00
_cell.angle_gamma   90.00
#
_symmetry.space_group_name_H-M   'P 1'
#
loop_
_entity.id
_entity.type
_entity.pdbx_description
1 polymer ?
#
loop_
_entity_poly.entity_id
_entity_poly.type
_entity_poly.pdbx_seq_one_letter_code
_entity_poly.pdbx_strand_id
1 'polypeptide(L)'
;LYVISVINSFILVIPCWVSTYCYSVIGIKSYRKLNQIKREALASNDENLLKVIRKQKYNLIAQLVVVLTVFNIVYIPLYITMVLRIVSEYRRTPIAEAIMMKLAEISRAIDPLITVIFQPELSHEFKAFIIKTKVRLRVLVNNLFE
;
A
#
# COMPACT_ATOMS: atom_id res chain seq x y z
N LEU A 1 -3.83 33.19 3.66
CA LEU A 1 -4.11 32.21 2.58
C LEU A 1 -2.88 31.41 2.14
N TYR A 2 -1.73 32.06 1.87
CA TYR A 2 -0.51 31.36 1.43
C TYR A 2 0.00 30.30 2.42
N VAL A 3 0.12 30.66 3.71
CA VAL A 3 0.56 29.75 4.78
C VAL A 3 -0.34 28.49 4.87
N ILE A 4 -1.66 28.67 4.82
CA ILE A 4 -2.64 27.56 4.85
C ILE A 4 -2.46 26.64 3.64
N SER A 5 -2.22 27.20 2.45
CA SER A 5 -2.00 26.43 1.22
C SER A 5 -0.72 25.60 1.25
N VAL A 6 0.34 26.11 1.86
CA VAL A 6 1.60 25.40 2.06
C VAL A 6 1.42 24.27 3.08
N ILE A 7 0.78 24.55 4.22
CA ILE A 7 0.48 23.54 5.25
C ILE A 7 -0.35 22.39 4.67
N ASN A 8 -1.39 22.69 3.88
CA ASN A 8 -2.21 21.67 3.22
C ASN A 8 -1.39 20.76 2.29
N SER A 9 -0.38 21.31 1.61
CA SER A 9 0.48 20.53 0.73
C SER A 9 1.35 19.54 1.52
N PHE A 10 1.88 19.95 2.68
CA PHE A 10 2.62 19.05 3.58
C PHE A 10 1.73 17.95 4.18
N ILE A 11 0.49 18.27 4.57
CA ILE A 11 -0.47 17.29 5.09
C ILE A 11 -0.79 16.19 4.07
N LEU A 12 -0.76 16.51 2.77
CA LEU A 12 -0.98 15.52 1.71
C LEU A 12 0.27 14.67 1.45
N VAL A 13 1.45 15.28 1.49
CA VAL A 13 2.74 14.66 1.17
C VAL A 13 3.27 13.75 2.28
N ILE A 14 3.24 14.20 3.54
CA ILE A 14 3.87 13.47 4.66
C ILE A 14 3.34 12.04 4.78
N PRO A 15 2.01 11.77 4.71
CA PRO A 15 1.49 10.41 4.75
C PRO A 15 2.06 9.50 3.66
N CYS A 16 2.29 10.01 2.45
CA CYS A 16 2.89 9.25 1.36
C CYS A 16 4.31 8.77 1.70
N TRP A 17 5.13 9.65 2.30
CA TRP A 17 6.48 9.29 2.74
C TRP A 17 6.46 8.29 3.88
N VAL A 18 5.57 8.49 4.85
CA VAL A 18 5.39 7.56 5.96
C VAL A 18 4.98 6.18 5.46
N SER A 19 3.96 6.06 4.60
CA SER A 19 3.55 4.77 4.03
C SER A 19 4.69 4.12 3.24
N THR A 20 5.39 4.87 2.39
CA THR A 20 6.53 4.34 1.62
C THR A 20 7.63 3.79 2.51
N TYR A 21 7.98 4.52 3.58
CA TYR A 21 8.96 4.07 4.57
C TYR A 21 8.48 2.81 5.29
N CYS A 22 7.24 2.81 5.79
CA CYS A 22 6.65 1.67 6.48
C CYS A 22 6.67 0.39 5.64
N TYR A 23 6.22 0.45 4.37
CA TYR A 23 6.27 -0.70 3.48
C TYR A 23 7.68 -1.16 3.16
N SER A 24 8.63 -0.23 3.03
CA SER A 24 10.04 -0.57 2.81
C SER A 24 10.61 -1.34 4.00
N VAL A 25 10.32 -0.89 5.24
CA VAL A 25 10.74 -1.58 6.47
C VAL A 25 10.10 -2.96 6.59
N ILE A 26 8.78 -3.07 6.33
CA ILE A 26 8.08 -4.36 6.31
C ILE A 26 8.70 -5.30 5.26
N GLY A 27 8.97 -4.79 4.06
CA GLY A 27 9.62 -5.52 2.98
C GLY A 27 10.99 -6.06 3.36
N ILE A 28 11.84 -5.23 3.99
CA ILE A 28 13.16 -5.64 4.47
C ILE A 28 13.03 -6.74 5.54
N LYS A 29 12.09 -6.59 6.48
CA LYS A 29 11.84 -7.59 7.54
C LYS A 29 11.40 -8.93 6.93
N SER A 30 10.44 -8.91 6.01
CA SER A 30 9.97 -10.10 5.30
C SER A 30 11.08 -10.77 4.47
N TYR A 31 11.92 -9.97 3.81
CA TYR A 31 13.07 -10.48 3.05
C TYR A 31 14.10 -11.19 3.95
N ARG A 32 14.40 -10.62 5.13
CA ARG A 32 15.28 -11.25 6.12
C ARG A 32 14.71 -12.57 6.62
N LYS A 33 13.40 -12.64 6.90
CA LYS A 33 12.72 -13.88 7.30
C LYS A 33 12.80 -14.95 6.20
N LEU A 34 12.56 -14.59 4.94
CA LEU A 34 12.72 -15.51 3.80
C LEU A 34 14.17 -16.03 3.65
N ASN A 35 15.17 -15.21 3.97
CA ASN A 35 16.57 -15.65 3.99
C ASN A 35 16.91 -16.60 5.14
N GLN A 36 16.24 -16.46 6.29
CA GLN A 36 16.38 -17.40 7.39
C GLN A 36 15.78 -18.75 7.01
N ILE A 37 14.54 -18.78 6.52
CA ILE A 37 13.86 -20.01 6.09
C ILE A 37 14.64 -20.69 4.94
N LYS A 38 15.27 -19.90 4.05
CA LYS A 38 16.16 -20.45 3.02
C LYS A 38 17.32 -21.25 3.62
N ARG A 39 17.93 -20.77 4.71
CA ARG A 39 19.04 -21.48 5.38
C ARG A 39 18.57 -22.76 6.03
N GLU A 40 17.39 -22.73 6.67
CA GLU A 40 16.76 -23.91 7.26
C GLU A 40 16.43 -24.96 6.18
N ALA A 41 15.86 -24.54 5.04
CA ALA A 41 15.56 -25.43 3.91
C ALA A 41 16.80 -26.08 3.28
N LEU A 42 17.93 -25.36 3.24
CA LEU A 42 19.21 -25.91 2.78
C LEU A 42 19.76 -26.94 3.76
N ALA A 43 19.62 -26.70 5.07
CA ALA A 43 20.04 -27.65 6.09
C ALA A 43 19.19 -28.93 6.08
N SER A 44 17.92 -28.85 5.69
CA SER A 44 16.99 -29.98 5.58
C SER A 44 16.94 -30.65 4.19
N ASN A 45 17.73 -30.19 3.21
CA ASN A 45 17.69 -30.65 1.81
C ASN A 45 16.28 -30.63 1.17
N ASP A 46 15.43 -29.67 1.56
CA ASP A 46 14.07 -29.54 1.01
C ASP A 46 14.07 -28.66 -0.25
N GLU A 47 14.23 -29.30 -1.41
CA GLU A 47 14.22 -28.60 -2.70
C GLU A 47 12.87 -27.95 -3.04
N ASN A 48 11.75 -28.51 -2.58
CA ASN A 48 10.42 -27.97 -2.84
C ASN A 48 10.24 -26.65 -2.10
N LEU A 49 10.65 -26.59 -0.83
CA LEU A 49 10.63 -25.38 -0.03
C LEU A 49 11.51 -24.28 -0.65
N LEU A 50 12.68 -24.64 -1.21
CA LEU A 50 13.54 -23.68 -1.90
C LEU A 50 12.89 -23.05 -3.14
N LYS A 51 12.13 -23.82 -3.93
CA LYS A 51 11.34 -23.30 -5.07
C LYS A 51 10.27 -22.31 -4.61
N VAL A 52 9.55 -22.65 -3.54
CA VAL A 52 8.51 -21.79 -2.96
C VAL A 52 9.11 -20.48 -2.45
N ILE A 53 10.22 -20.53 -1.71
CA ILE A 53 10.91 -19.33 -1.19
C ILE A 53 11.35 -18.42 -2.34
N ARG A 54 11.88 -18.97 -3.43
CA ARG A 54 12.30 -18.17 -4.59
C ARG A 54 11.11 -17.40 -5.18
N LYS A 55 9.97 -18.06 -5.35
CA LYS A 55 8.73 -17.41 -5.82
C LYS A 55 8.25 -16.33 -4.85
N GLN A 56 8.27 -16.59 -3.54
CA GLN A 56 7.87 -15.61 -2.53
C GLN A 56 8.77 -14.36 -2.53
N LYS A 57 10.07 -14.51 -2.77
CA LYS A 57 10.98 -13.36 -2.91
C LYS A 57 10.65 -12.49 -4.12
N TYR A 58 10.39 -13.11 -5.28
CA TYR A 58 9.97 -12.36 -6.46
C TYR A 58 8.66 -11.62 -6.24
N ASN A 59 7.68 -12.28 -5.61
CA ASN A 59 6.41 -11.65 -5.27
C ASN A 59 6.61 -10.46 -4.33
N LEU A 60 7.46 -10.58 -3.30
CA LEU A 60 7.76 -9.49 -2.38
C LEU A 60 8.41 -8.29 -3.09
N ILE A 61 9.34 -8.54 -4.00
CA ILE A 61 9.98 -7.46 -4.79
C ILE A 61 8.93 -6.78 -5.68
N ALA A 62 8.11 -7.56 -6.40
CA ALA A 62 7.06 -7.01 -7.24
C ALA A 62 6.06 -6.16 -6.44
N GLN A 63 5.67 -6.62 -5.25
CA GLN A 63 4.80 -5.89 -4.35
C GLN A 63 5.44 -4.55 -3.90
N LEU A 64 6.74 -4.54 -3.54
CA LEU A 64 7.45 -3.31 -3.18
C LEU A 64 7.52 -2.32 -4.34
N VAL A 65 7.75 -2.82 -5.57
CA VAL A 65 7.73 -1.98 -6.78
C VAL A 65 6.35 -1.36 -6.98
N VAL A 66 5.26 -2.11 -6.81
CA VAL A 66 3.89 -1.58 -6.92
C VAL A 66 3.66 -0.46 -5.90
N VAL A 67 4.02 -0.66 -4.64
CA VAL A 67 3.91 0.37 -3.58
C VAL A 67 4.68 1.63 -3.97
N LEU A 68 5.96 1.48 -4.34
CA LEU A 68 6.80 2.61 -4.73
C LEU A 68 6.19 3.34 -5.92
N THR A 69 5.69 2.62 -6.91
CA THR A 69 5.08 3.19 -8.11
C THR A 69 3.79 3.94 -7.76
N VAL A 70 2.87 3.31 -7.04
CA VAL A 70 1.57 3.91 -6.68
C VAL A 70 1.76 5.14 -5.81
N PHE A 71 2.59 5.07 -4.77
CA PHE A 71 2.76 6.20 -3.86
C PHE A 71 3.66 7.30 -4.42
N ASN A 72 4.71 6.98 -5.20
CA ASN A 72 5.56 8.04 -5.74
C ASN A 72 4.98 8.65 -7.01
N ILE A 73 4.57 7.86 -8.00
CA ILE A 73 4.11 8.42 -9.29
C ILE A 73 2.86 9.27 -9.12
N VAL A 74 1.89 8.82 -8.31
CA VAL A 74 0.65 9.56 -8.07
C VAL A 74 0.92 10.90 -7.36
N TYR A 75 1.95 10.97 -6.52
CA TYR A 75 2.30 12.17 -5.76
C TYR A 75 3.36 13.06 -6.44
N ILE A 76 4.04 12.61 -7.51
CA ILE A 76 4.98 13.45 -8.30
C ILE A 76 4.38 14.81 -8.68
N PRO A 77 3.16 14.89 -9.25
CA PRO A 77 2.56 16.19 -9.57
C PRO A 77 2.33 17.07 -8.34
N LEU A 78 2.00 16.47 -7.19
CA LEU A 78 1.83 17.18 -5.93
C LEU A 78 3.17 17.75 -5.44
N TYR A 79 4.27 16.98 -5.51
CA TYR A 79 5.61 17.45 -5.15
C TYR A 79 6.08 18.60 -6.04
N ILE A 80 6.00 18.43 -7.36
CA ILE A 80 6.46 19.44 -8.33
C ILE A 80 5.70 20.74 -8.12
N THR A 81 4.36 20.67 -8.03
CA THR A 81 3.57 21.89 -7.87
C THR A 81 3.69 22.53 -6.49
N MET A 82 4.04 21.76 -5.45
CA MET A 82 4.40 22.31 -4.15
C MET A 82 5.71 23.10 -4.22
N VAL A 83 6.75 22.55 -4.85
CA VAL A 83 8.03 23.25 -5.04
C VAL A 83 7.85 24.50 -5.89
N LEU A 84 7.15 24.40 -7.03
CA LEU A 84 6.88 25.55 -7.91
C LEU A 84 6.09 26.65 -7.19
N ARG A 85 5.21 26.29 -6.25
CA ARG A 85 4.46 27.26 -5.45
C ARG A 85 5.36 28.04 -4.48
N ILE A 86 6.39 27.39 -3.93
CA ILE A 86 7.37 28.00 -3.03
C ILE A 86 8.35 28.89 -3.81
N VAL A 87 8.82 28.42 -4.98
CA VAL A 87 9.91 29.06 -5.73
C VAL A 87 9.41 30.16 -6.68
N SER A 88 8.25 29.96 -7.30
CA SER A 88 7.77 30.80 -8.42
C SER A 88 6.34 31.33 -8.20
N GLU A 89 5.81 31.24 -6.98
CA GLU A 89 4.42 31.60 -6.63
C GLU A 89 3.36 30.92 -7.50
N TYR A 90 3.69 29.75 -8.07
CA TYR A 90 2.81 29.03 -8.97
C TYR A 90 1.45 28.73 -8.32
N ARG A 91 0.38 29.20 -8.98
CA ARG A 91 -1.01 28.91 -8.62
C ARG A 91 -1.54 27.82 -9.51
N ARG A 92 -1.91 26.69 -8.90
CA ARG A 92 -2.63 25.62 -9.60
C ARG A 92 -3.99 26.12 -10.07
N THR A 93 -4.41 25.64 -11.24
CA THR A 93 -5.78 25.82 -11.70
C THR A 93 -6.74 24.99 -10.82
N PRO A 94 -8.01 25.42 -10.67
CA PRO A 94 -9.00 24.65 -9.89
C PRO A 94 -9.16 23.21 -10.38
N ILE A 95 -9.07 22.98 -11.69
CA ILE A 95 -9.16 21.65 -12.30
C ILE A 95 -7.98 20.77 -11.87
N ALA A 96 -6.75 21.29 -11.95
CA ALA A 96 -5.56 20.55 -11.55
C ALA A 96 -5.59 20.22 -10.04
N GLU A 97 -6.10 21.13 -9.22
CA GLU A 97 -6.25 20.91 -7.78
C GLU A 97 -7.27 19.80 -7.47
N ALA A 98 -8.43 19.79 -8.14
CA ALA A 98 -9.42 18.74 -8.01
C ALA A 98 -8.88 17.36 -8.42
N ILE A 99 -8.18 17.28 -9.56
CA ILE A 99 -7.55 16.03 -10.03
C ILE A 99 -6.56 15.50 -9.00
N MET A 100 -5.67 16.36 -8.49
CA MET A 100 -4.68 15.94 -7.50
C MET A 100 -5.30 15.47 -6.18
N MET A 101 -6.35 16.14 -5.71
CA MET A 101 -7.07 15.69 -4.51
C MET A 101 -7.72 14.32 -4.73
N LYS A 102 -8.34 14.09 -5.89
CA LYS A 102 -8.91 12.78 -6.22
C LYS A 102 -7.88 11.68 -6.36
N LEU A 103 -6.74 11.96 -6.98
CA LEU A 103 -5.63 11.03 -7.05
C LEU A 103 -5.08 10.67 -5.65
N ALA A 104 -4.94 11.66 -4.76
CA ALA A 104 -4.51 11.43 -3.39
C ALA A 104 -5.53 10.59 -2.59
N GLU A 105 -6.83 10.86 -2.74
CA GLU A 105 -7.92 10.06 -2.14
C GLU A 105 -7.88 8.60 -2.62
N ILE A 106 -7.77 8.38 -3.93
CA ILE A 106 -7.70 7.03 -4.50
C ILE A 106 -6.47 6.29 -3.98
N SER A 107 -5.30 6.95 -3.95
CA SER A 107 -4.08 6.33 -3.43
C SER A 107 -4.22 5.93 -1.96
N ARG A 108 -4.85 6.78 -1.13
CA ARG A 108 -5.15 6.44 0.28
C ARG A 108 -6.13 5.29 0.42
N ALA A 109 -7.13 5.20 -0.45
CA ALA A 109 -8.09 4.09 -0.45
C ALA A 109 -7.44 2.74 -0.86
N ILE A 110 -6.37 2.77 -1.66
CA ILE A 110 -5.63 1.59 -2.07
C ILE A 110 -4.68 1.09 -0.95
N ASP A 111 -4.29 1.97 -0.01
CA ASP A 111 -3.31 1.64 1.04
C ASP A 111 -3.71 0.41 1.90
N PRO A 112 -4.94 0.30 2.43
CA PRO A 112 -5.37 -0.90 3.15
C PRO A 112 -5.36 -2.17 2.29
N LEU A 113 -5.67 -2.05 1.00
CA LEU A 113 -5.67 -3.19 0.07
C LEU A 113 -4.24 -3.72 -0.11
N ILE A 114 -3.28 -2.80 -0.33
CA ILE A 114 -1.86 -3.13 -0.40
C ILE A 114 -1.42 -3.79 0.91
N THR A 115 -1.83 -3.24 2.07
CA THR A 115 -1.47 -3.77 3.39
C THR A 115 -1.92 -5.23 3.55
N VAL A 116 -3.18 -5.53 3.22
CA VAL A 116 -3.74 -6.90 3.29
C VAL A 116 -3.02 -7.86 2.34
N ILE A 117 -2.54 -7.38 1.19
CA ILE A 117 -1.76 -8.18 0.24
C ILE A 117 -0.32 -8.41 0.74
N PHE A 118 0.26 -7.42 1.42
CA PHE A 118 1.64 -7.45 1.92
C PHE A 118 1.82 -8.28 3.18
N GLN A 119 0.79 -8.31 4.04
CA GLN A 119 0.86 -8.94 5.35
C GLN A 119 0.04 -10.24 5.32
N PRO A 120 0.70 -11.41 5.23
CA PRO A 120 0.02 -12.70 5.13
C PRO A 120 -0.95 -12.94 6.29
N GLU A 121 -0.57 -12.51 7.50
CA GLU A 121 -1.38 -12.63 8.71
C GLU A 121 -2.74 -11.92 8.53
N LEU A 122 -2.70 -10.66 8.10
CA LEU A 122 -3.90 -9.88 7.78
C LEU A 122 -4.68 -10.46 6.59
N SER A 123 -4.00 -11.01 5.58
CA SER A 123 -4.67 -11.69 4.46
C SER A 123 -5.53 -12.86 4.93
N HIS A 124 -5.02 -13.68 5.86
CA HIS A 124 -5.75 -14.80 6.43
C HIS A 124 -6.92 -14.33 7.30
N GLU A 125 -6.71 -13.35 8.17
CA GLU A 125 -7.76 -12.76 8.99
C GLU A 125 -8.87 -12.13 8.14
N PHE A 126 -8.51 -11.41 7.08
CA PHE A 126 -9.45 -10.77 6.17
C PHE A 126 -10.29 -11.80 5.40
N LYS A 127 -9.69 -12.91 4.95
CA LYS A 127 -10.44 -14.02 4.34
C LYS A 127 -11.44 -14.64 5.33
N ALA A 128 -11.02 -14.87 6.57
CA ALA A 128 -11.91 -15.37 7.61
C ALA A 128 -13.06 -14.40 7.88
N PHE A 129 -12.78 -13.09 7.93
CA PHE A 129 -13.78 -12.05 8.06
C PHE A 129 -14.78 -12.05 6.89
N ILE A 130 -14.33 -12.15 5.64
CA ILE A 130 -15.21 -12.24 4.47
C ILE A 130 -16.13 -13.45 4.55
N ILE A 131 -15.60 -14.62 4.89
CA ILE A 131 -16.38 -15.86 5.01
C ILE A 131 -17.46 -15.68 6.09
N LYS A 132 -17.08 -15.15 7.27
CA LYS A 132 -18.02 -14.88 8.37
C LYS A 132 -19.13 -13.91 7.96
N THR A 133 -18.78 -12.84 7.26
CA THR A 133 -19.75 -11.85 6.75
C THR A 133 -20.68 -12.44 5.70
N LYS A 134 -20.15 -13.27 4.78
CA LYS A 134 -20.95 -13.97 3.77
C LYS A 134 -21.95 -14.94 4.38
N VAL A 135 -21.54 -15.68 5.42
CA VAL A 135 -22.45 -16.57 6.15
C VAL A 135 -23.56 -15.78 6.84
N ARG A 136 -23.23 -14.67 7.53
CA ARG A 136 -24.24 -13.82 8.17
C ARG A 136 -25.22 -13.20 7.17
N LEU A 137 -24.72 -12.71 6.04
CA LEU A 137 -25.57 -12.16 4.97
C LEU A 137 -26.50 -13.23 4.39
N ARG A 138 -26.02 -14.46 4.18
CA ARG A 138 -26.86 -15.57 3.74
C ARG A 138 -27.98 -15.87 4.73
N VAL A 139 -27.66 -15.92 6.03
CA VAL A 139 -28.66 -16.15 7.08
C VAL A 139 -29.68 -14.99 7.12
N LEU A 140 -29.24 -13.74 7.04
CA LEU A 140 -30.13 -12.58 6.98
C LEU A 140 -31.07 -12.62 5.78
N VAL A 141 -30.55 -12.96 4.59
CA VAL A 141 -31.36 -13.10 3.38
C VAL A 141 -32.37 -14.22 3.56
N ASN A 142 -31.96 -15.41 4.02
CA ASN A 142 -32.89 -16.52 4.24
C ASN A 142 -34.01 -16.15 5.23
N ASN A 143 -33.69 -15.46 6.33
CA ASN A 143 -34.67 -15.03 7.33
C ASN A 143 -35.60 -13.89 6.85
N LEU A 144 -35.28 -13.21 5.75
CA LEU A 144 -36.12 -12.14 5.17
C LEU A 144 -37.09 -12.68 4.11
N PHE A 145 -36.84 -13.88 3.58
CA PHE A 145 -37.64 -14.51 2.53
C PHE A 145 -38.37 -15.79 3.01
N GLU A 146 -38.27 -16.11 4.30
CA GLU A 146 -39.17 -17.01 5.05
C GLU A 146 -40.16 -16.16 5.87
#